data_AF-A0AAX0WWW8-F1
#
_entry.id   AF-A0AAX0WWW8-F1
#
_cell.length_a   1.000
_cell.length_b   1.000
_cell.length_c   1.000
_cell.angle_alpha   90.00
_cell.angle_beta   90.00
_cell.angle_gamma   90.00
#
_symmetry.space_group_name_H-M   'P 1'
#
loop_
_entity.id
_entity.type
_entity.pdbx_description
1 polymer ?
#
loop_
_entity_poly.entity_id
_entity_poly.type
_entity_poly.pdbx_seq_one_letter_code
_entity_poly.pdbx_strand_id
1 'polypeptide(L)'
;MNELDILQLFYDEMKNRSATRDQVFLSMEEDAAAMLSQKLGQSVSVADLQKLTDICIANEWLERTTADPNYKYLSLTEAGLQIILANQYS
;
A
#
# COMPACT_ATOMS: atom_id res chain seq x y z
N MET A 1 8.71 -9.73 -2.81
CA MET A 1 7.72 -8.66 -2.63
C MET A 1 6.44 -9.05 -3.35
N ASN A 2 5.30 -8.99 -2.65
CA ASN A 2 3.97 -9.27 -3.18
C ASN A 2 3.01 -8.10 -2.83
N GLU A 3 1.79 -8.14 -3.36
CA GLU A 3 0.71 -7.19 -3.12
C GLU A 3 0.41 -7.02 -1.62
N LEU A 4 0.50 -8.11 -0.86
CA LEU A 4 0.32 -8.11 0.60
C LEU A 4 1.36 -7.25 1.33
N ASP A 5 2.61 -7.18 0.84
CA ASP A 5 3.64 -6.33 1.44
C ASP A 5 3.27 -4.85 1.29
N ILE A 6 2.70 -4.47 0.13
CA ILE A 6 2.18 -3.12 -0.12
C ILE A 6 1.02 -2.82 0.81
N LEU A 7 0.04 -3.72 0.88
CA LEU A 7 -1.11 -3.56 1.76
C LEU A 7 -0.66 -3.44 3.24
N GLN A 8 0.30 -4.26 3.66
CA GLN A 8 0.85 -4.24 5.01
C GLN A 8 1.56 -2.91 5.33
N LEU A 9 2.17 -2.24 4.34
CA LEU A 9 2.73 -0.89 4.52
C LEU A 9 1.64 0.11 4.93
N PHE A 10 0.48 0.10 4.24
CA PHE A 10 -0.66 0.95 4.60
C PHE A 10 -1.20 0.63 5.99
N TYR A 11 -1.33 -0.65 6.33
CA TYR A 11 -1.85 -1.06 7.63
C TYR A 11 -0.90 -0.69 8.78
N ASP A 12 0.41 -0.80 8.57
CA ASP A 12 1.42 -0.37 9.52
C ASP A 12 1.32 1.14 9.77
N GLU A 13 1.21 1.94 8.71
CA GLU A 13 1.01 3.39 8.83
C GLU A 13 -0.33 3.76 9.47
N MET A 14 -1.42 3.01 9.21
CA MET A 14 -2.69 3.15 9.92
C MET A 14 -2.52 2.93 11.42
N LYS A 15 -1.82 1.86 11.81
CA LYS A 15 -1.52 1.59 13.21
C LYS A 15 -0.64 2.66 13.83
N ASN A 16 0.42 3.06 13.13
CA ASN A 16 1.41 4.03 13.60
C ASN A 16 0.78 5.40 13.83
N ARG A 17 -0.12 5.83 12.93
CA ARG A 17 -0.86 7.09 13.04
C ARG A 17 -2.13 6.99 13.88
N SER A 18 -2.51 5.79 14.34
CA SER A 18 -3.82 5.51 14.97
C SER A 18 -4.98 6.09 14.15
N ALA A 19 -4.90 5.95 12.83
CA ALA A 19 -5.80 6.57 11.87
C ALA A 19 -6.62 5.51 11.11
N THR A 20 -7.76 5.91 10.57
CA THR A 20 -8.60 5.07 9.72
C THR A 20 -8.06 4.99 8.30
N ARG A 21 -8.52 4.01 7.50
CA ARG A 21 -8.04 3.79 6.12
C ARG A 21 -8.09 5.08 5.30
N ASP A 22 -9.20 5.81 5.45
CA ASP A 22 -9.54 7.05 4.75
C ASP A 22 -8.66 8.24 5.16
N GLN A 23 -7.87 8.10 6.23
CA GLN A 23 -6.93 9.12 6.69
C GLN A 23 -5.47 8.75 6.41
N VAL A 24 -5.22 7.54 5.89
CA VAL A 24 -3.89 7.10 5.50
C VAL A 24 -3.75 7.17 3.99
N PHE A 25 -2.84 8.03 3.58
CA PHE A 25 -2.46 8.21 2.19
C PHE A 25 -0.97 7.98 2.06
N LEU A 26 -0.60 7.08 1.16
CA LEU A 26 0.79 6.83 0.81
C LEU A 26 0.99 7.05 -0.69
N SER A 27 2.14 7.63 -1.01
CA SER A 27 2.62 7.76 -2.38
C SER A 27 3.43 6.54 -2.75
N MET A 28 3.05 5.82 -3.81
CA MET A 28 3.83 4.68 -4.32
C MET A 28 4.96 5.16 -5.25
N GLU A 29 5.78 6.04 -4.70
CA GLU A 29 6.94 6.66 -5.34
C GLU A 29 8.25 6.10 -4.72
N GLU A 30 9.37 6.79 -4.91
CA GLU A 30 10.68 6.35 -4.42
C GLU A 30 10.73 6.15 -2.90
N ASP A 31 10.00 6.96 -2.13
CA ASP A 31 9.99 6.90 -0.66
C ASP A 31 9.37 5.58 -0.16
N ALA A 32 8.21 5.19 -0.70
CA ALA A 32 7.57 3.92 -0.36
C ALA A 32 8.41 2.70 -0.81
N ALA A 33 9.04 2.78 -1.98
CA ALA A 33 9.97 1.75 -2.44
C ALA A 33 11.17 1.62 -1.49
N ALA A 34 11.74 2.74 -1.04
CA ALA A 34 12.84 2.75 -0.07
C ALA A 34 12.43 2.20 1.31
N MET A 35 11.24 2.55 1.80
CA MET A 35 10.69 2.00 3.04
C MET A 35 10.49 0.49 2.95
N LEU A 36 9.86 0.00 1.87
CA LEU A 36 9.67 -1.43 1.64
C LEU A 36 11.00 -2.15 1.48
N SER A 37 11.95 -1.54 0.78
CA SER A 37 13.30 -2.08 0.64
C SER A 37 13.98 -2.32 1.98
N GLN A 38 13.92 -1.32 2.86
CA GLN A 38 14.48 -1.43 4.20
C GLN A 38 13.74 -2.46 5.05
N LYS A 39 12.40 -2.51 4.95
CA LYS A 39 11.57 -3.42 5.74
C LYS A 39 11.74 -4.89 5.32
N LEU A 40 11.89 -5.13 4.02
CA LEU A 40 12.03 -6.46 3.43
C LEU A 40 13.50 -6.92 3.31
N GLY A 41 14.46 -6.03 3.55
CA GLY A 41 15.88 -6.30 3.35
C GLY A 41 16.26 -6.62 1.89
N GLN A 42 15.44 -6.21 0.92
CA GLN A 42 15.64 -6.47 -0.51
C GLN A 42 15.53 -5.18 -1.32
N SER A 43 16.23 -5.08 -2.45
CA SER A 43 16.12 -3.90 -3.31
C SER A 43 14.79 -3.93 -4.07
N VAL A 44 13.97 -2.89 -3.88
CA VAL A 44 12.63 -2.73 -4.43
C VAL A 44 12.69 -1.59 -5.42
N SER A 45 12.38 -1.89 -6.68
CA SER A 45 12.29 -0.86 -7.72
C SER A 45 10.92 -0.20 -7.68
N VAL A 46 10.87 1.10 -7.95
CA VAL A 46 9.61 1.85 -8.08
C VAL A 46 8.72 1.26 -9.18
N ALA A 47 9.31 0.75 -10.26
CA ALA A 47 8.55 0.09 -11.33
C ALA A 47 7.80 -1.16 -10.83
N ASP A 48 8.43 -2.00 -10.01
CA ASP A 48 7.81 -3.18 -9.41
C ASP A 48 6.74 -2.78 -8.38
N LEU A 49 7.03 -1.76 -7.58
CA LEU A 49 6.07 -1.17 -6.64
C LEU A 49 4.82 -0.67 -7.37
N GLN A 50 4.98 0.12 -8.42
CA GLN A 50 3.88 0.67 -9.22
C GLN A 50 3.09 -0.45 -9.91
N LYS A 51 3.77 -1.48 -10.42
CA LYS A 51 3.11 -2.64 -11.03
C LYS A 51 2.23 -3.39 -10.02
N LEU A 52 2.76 -3.69 -8.83
CA LEU A 52 1.97 -4.33 -7.77
C LEU A 52 0.86 -3.42 -7.26
N THR A 53 1.10 -2.11 -7.19
CA THR A 53 0.09 -1.11 -6.85
C THR A 53 -1.05 -1.13 -7.85
N ASP A 54 -0.76 -1.20 -9.15
CA ASP A 54 -1.78 -1.34 -10.19
C ASP A 54 -2.60 -2.63 -10.04
N ILE A 55 -1.95 -3.74 -9.65
CA ILE A 55 -2.66 -4.99 -9.34
C ILE A 55 -3.57 -4.81 -8.11
N CYS A 56 -3.09 -4.17 -7.05
CA CYS A 56 -3.92 -3.86 -5.88
C CYS A 56 -5.11 -2.96 -6.24
N ILE A 57 -4.93 -1.98 -7.12
CA ILE A 57 -6.03 -1.13 -7.61
C ILE A 57 -7.01 -1.96 -8.45
N ALA A 58 -6.50 -2.82 -9.34
CA ALA A 58 -7.31 -3.69 -10.18
C ALA A 58 -8.13 -4.71 -9.37
N ASN A 59 -7.62 -5.14 -8.21
CA ASN A 59 -8.33 -5.98 -7.24
C ASN A 59 -9.21 -5.19 -6.27
N GLU A 60 -9.35 -3.88 -6.46
CA GLU A 60 -10.13 -2.98 -5.60
C GLU A 60 -9.64 -2.96 -4.14
N TRP A 61 -8.35 -3.26 -3.90
CA TRP A 61 -7.71 -3.21 -2.58
C TRP A 61 -7.12 -1.85 -2.25
N LEU A 62 -6.75 -1.08 -3.28
CA LEU A 62 -6.31 0.30 -3.18
C LEU A 62 -7.16 1.18 -4.08
N GLU A 63 -7.38 2.41 -3.64
CA GLU A 63 -8.09 3.42 -4.43
C GLU A 63 -7.27 4.71 -4.52
N ARG A 64 -7.43 5.40 -5.63
CA ARG A 64 -6.84 6.74 -5.85
C ARG A 64 -7.82 7.76 -5.28
N THR A 65 -7.48 8.37 -4.15
CA THR A 65 -8.40 9.29 -3.45
C THR A 65 -8.33 10.72 -3.98
N THR A 66 -7.29 11.06 -4.75
CA THR A 66 -7.27 12.26 -5.57
C THR A 66 -7.30 11.89 -7.05
N ALA A 67 -7.95 12.73 -7.85
CA ALA A 67 -7.93 12.67 -9.31
C ALA A 67 -6.55 13.05 -9.89
N ASP A 68 -5.48 12.90 -9.10
CA ASP A 68 -4.12 13.23 -9.49
C ASP A 68 -3.48 11.99 -10.16
N PRO A 69 -2.92 12.13 -11.37
CA PRO A 69 -2.39 10.99 -12.14
C PRO A 69 -1.10 10.38 -11.54
N ASN A 70 -0.54 10.95 -10.47
CA ASN A 70 0.83 10.68 -10.04
C ASN A 70 1.01 9.62 -8.93
N TYR A 71 0.07 8.70 -8.66
CA TYR A 71 0.19 7.71 -7.57
C TYR A 71 0.50 8.32 -6.17
N LYS A 72 0.18 9.60 -5.98
CA LYS A 72 0.56 10.41 -4.79
C LYS A 72 -0.37 10.27 -3.60
N TYR A 73 -1.58 9.77 -3.81
CA TYR A 73 -2.57 9.59 -2.76
C TYR A 73 -3.35 8.33 -3.03
N LEU A 74 -2.73 7.21 -2.69
CA LEU A 74 -3.42 5.93 -2.64
C LEU A 74 -3.92 5.75 -1.22
N SER A 75 -5.13 5.24 -1.11
CA SER A 75 -5.70 4.84 0.18
C SER A 75 -6.07 3.37 0.13
N LEU A 76 -5.99 2.73 1.30
CA LEU A 76 -6.40 1.35 1.45
C LEU A 76 -7.92 1.28 1.40
N THR A 77 -8.50 0.35 0.65
CA THR A 77 -9.96 0.19 0.60
C THR A 77 -10.46 -0.74 1.71
N GLU A 78 -11.77 -0.91 1.76
CA GLU A 78 -12.42 -1.89 2.64
C GLU A 78 -12.03 -3.34 2.34
N ALA A 79 -11.96 -3.68 1.05
CA ALA A 79 -11.50 -4.99 0.60
C ALA A 79 -10.02 -5.21 0.91
N GLY A 80 -9.15 -4.22 0.65
CA GLY A 80 -7.73 -4.34 0.94
C GLY A 80 -7.45 -4.56 2.43
N LEU A 81 -8.17 -3.86 3.30
CA LEU A 81 -8.07 -4.07 4.74
C LEU A 81 -8.53 -5.48 5.16
N GLN A 82 -9.64 -5.97 4.61
CA GLN A 82 -10.14 -7.33 4.87
C GLN A 82 -9.09 -8.39 4.50
N ILE A 83 -8.40 -8.23 3.37
CA ILE A 83 -7.34 -9.16 2.93
C ILE A 83 -6.18 -9.19 3.91
N ILE A 84 -5.69 -8.04 4.38
CA ILE A 84 -4.62 -7.99 5.39
C ILE A 84 -5.07 -8.64 6.69
N LEU A 85 -6.27 -8.31 7.17
CA LEU A 85 -6.81 -8.86 8.40
C LEU A 85 -6.99 -10.37 8.31
N ALA A 86 -7.50 -10.87 7.19
CA ALA A 86 -7.60 -12.30 6.92
C ALA A 86 -6.23 -12.97 6.93
N ASN A 87 -5.21 -12.36 6.33
CA ASN A 87 -3.85 -12.89 6.30
C ASN A 87 -3.14 -12.84 7.66
N GLN A 88 -3.47 -11.88 8.54
CA GLN A 88 -2.88 -11.77 9.89
C GLN A 88 -3.47 -12.75 10.91
N TYR A 89 -4.71 -13.20 10.69
CA TYR A 89 -5.44 -14.12 11.59
C TYR A 89 -5.54 -15.55 11.05
N SER A 90 -4.76 -15.90 10.03
CA SER A 90 -4.75 -17.22 9.40
C SER A 90 -3.55 -18.08 9.80
#